data_AF-A0A7C5FCP2-F1
#
_entry.id   AF-A0A7C5FCP2-F1
#
_cell.length_a   1.000
_cell.length_b   1.000
_cell.length_c   1.000
_cell.angle_alpha   90.00
_cell.angle_beta   90.00
_cell.angle_gamma   90.00
#
_symmetry.space_group_name_H-M   'P 1'
#
loop_
_entity.id
_entity.type
_entity.pdbx_description
1 polymer ?
#
loop_
_entity_poly.entity_id
_entity_poly.type
_entity_poly.pdbx_seq_one_letter_code
_entity_poly.pdbx_strand_id
1 'polypeptide(L)'
;MKCGIIFAKYRPVEASARRTSSSSSIAQAQWYLTAKQWMIESDTTTDSMTFYGRVFVFAAMVWWGWKFIVTPLETNYTGESFLHLINLPFHEAGHVVFMPFGRFMTILGGSLGQILMPLICLGTFLVKTRDPFGASVALWWTAESLMDIAPYINDARALDLMLIGGVTGKETDGHDWNNILTMSGLLEWDHRLAQLTSNIGILLMLASFLWGGIILLRHYRRLGD
;
A
#
# COMPACT_ATOMS: atom_id res chain seq x y z
N MET A 1 -36.01 9.08 76.53
CA MET A 1 -35.93 7.59 76.52
C MET A 1 -37.00 7.12 75.52
N LYS A 2 -36.75 6.40 74.42
CA LYS A 2 -35.68 5.49 74.00
C LYS A 2 -35.49 5.55 72.46
N CYS A 3 -34.28 5.17 72.03
CA CYS A 3 -33.80 4.96 70.66
C CYS A 3 -34.60 3.95 69.84
N GLY A 4 -34.48 4.06 68.51
CA GLY A 4 -34.74 2.97 67.56
C GLY A 4 -34.38 3.36 66.11
N ILE A 5 -33.16 3.04 65.68
CA ILE A 5 -32.69 3.10 64.29
C ILE A 5 -33.15 1.82 63.58
N ILE A 6 -33.70 1.90 62.35
CA ILE A 6 -33.76 0.76 61.43
C ILE A 6 -33.18 1.14 60.07
N PHE A 7 -32.24 0.31 59.64
CA PHE A 7 -31.38 0.44 58.47
C PHE A 7 -32.09 0.24 57.12
N ALA A 8 -31.63 1.05 56.17
CA ALA A 8 -31.39 0.80 54.74
C ALA A 8 -31.97 -0.46 54.06
N LYS A 9 -32.55 -0.23 52.88
CA LYS A 9 -32.34 -1.10 51.71
C LYS A 9 -31.88 -0.27 50.52
N TYR A 10 -30.59 0.05 50.50
CA TYR A 10 -29.91 0.55 49.31
C TYR A 10 -29.81 -0.62 48.32
N ARG A 11 -30.45 -0.50 47.14
CA ARG A 11 -30.19 -1.41 46.02
C ARG A 11 -28.87 -0.97 45.38
N PRO A 12 -27.79 -1.76 45.44
CA PRO A 12 -26.64 -1.46 44.61
C PRO A 12 -27.07 -1.64 43.15
N VAL A 13 -26.85 -0.60 42.35
CA VAL A 13 -26.95 -0.68 40.89
C VAL A 13 -25.80 -1.57 40.41
N GLU A 14 -26.04 -2.87 40.27
CA GLU A 14 -25.17 -3.79 39.52
C GLU A 14 -25.33 -3.54 38.00
N ALA A 15 -25.04 -2.33 37.56
CA ALA A 15 -25.05 -1.98 36.14
C ALA A 15 -23.82 -1.14 35.77
N SER A 16 -22.64 -1.56 36.20
CA SER A 16 -21.38 -0.93 35.76
C SER A 16 -20.38 -1.90 35.11
N ALA A 17 -20.50 -3.21 35.34
CA ALA A 17 -19.53 -4.17 34.80
C ALA A 17 -19.78 -4.63 33.34
N ARG A 18 -20.89 -4.22 32.70
CA ARG A 18 -21.22 -4.64 31.31
C ARG A 18 -21.02 -3.57 30.24
N ARG A 19 -20.50 -2.38 30.59
CA ARG A 19 -20.36 -1.23 29.66
C ARG A 19 -18.99 -1.10 29.00
N THR A 20 -17.97 -1.80 29.49
CA THR A 20 -16.62 -1.72 28.93
C THR A 20 -16.36 -2.67 27.77
N SER A 21 -17.14 -3.74 27.61
CA SER A 21 -17.03 -4.66 26.47
C SER A 21 -17.96 -4.31 25.29
N SER A 22 -19.00 -3.52 25.51
CA SER A 22 -19.97 -3.15 24.46
C SER A 22 -19.54 -1.93 23.64
N SER A 23 -18.80 -0.99 24.24
CA SER A 23 -18.32 0.21 23.55
C SER A 23 -17.26 -0.11 22.50
N SER A 24 -16.34 -1.03 22.81
CA SER A 24 -15.32 -1.49 21.86
C SER A 24 -15.94 -2.28 20.70
N SER A 25 -16.90 -3.17 20.97
CA SER A 25 -17.58 -3.93 19.90
C SER A 25 -18.45 -3.05 18.99
N ILE A 26 -19.10 -2.01 19.53
CA ILE A 26 -19.90 -1.06 18.75
C ILE A 26 -18.99 -0.14 17.91
N ALA A 27 -17.92 0.40 18.50
CA ALA A 27 -16.93 1.18 17.76
C ALA A 27 -16.25 0.35 16.65
N GLN A 28 -15.96 -0.93 16.93
CA GLN A 28 -15.37 -1.86 15.98
C GLN A 28 -16.33 -2.17 14.81
N ALA A 29 -17.62 -2.32 15.08
CA ALA A 29 -18.64 -2.49 14.06
C ALA A 29 -18.80 -1.23 13.19
N GLN A 30 -18.66 -0.03 13.76
CA GLN A 30 -18.92 1.22 13.07
C GLN A 30 -17.81 1.62 12.09
N TRP A 31 -16.52 1.43 12.44
CA TRP A 31 -15.43 1.67 11.47
C TRP A 31 -15.44 0.61 10.35
N TYR A 32 -15.78 -0.65 10.66
CA TYR A 32 -15.87 -1.70 9.65
C TYR A 32 -16.95 -1.39 8.61
N LEU A 33 -18.14 -0.96 9.05
CA LEU A 33 -19.22 -0.55 8.15
C LEU A 33 -18.82 0.65 7.31
N THR A 34 -18.16 1.64 7.91
CA THR A 34 -17.70 2.85 7.21
C THR A 34 -16.62 2.51 6.16
N ALA A 35 -15.65 1.68 6.52
CA ALA A 35 -14.61 1.21 5.60
C ALA A 35 -15.20 0.39 4.46
N LYS A 36 -16.13 -0.54 4.74
CA LYS A 36 -16.83 -1.33 3.73
C LYS A 36 -17.63 -0.43 2.77
N GLN A 37 -18.29 0.59 3.31
CA GLN A 37 -19.06 1.53 2.50
C GLN A 37 -18.16 2.29 1.52
N TRP A 38 -17.01 2.75 1.99
CA TRP A 38 -16.05 3.51 1.16
C TRP A 38 -15.30 2.64 0.17
N MET A 39 -14.81 1.47 0.62
CA MET A 39 -13.97 0.59 -0.18
C MET A 39 -14.76 -0.26 -1.18
N ILE A 40 -16.07 -0.43 -1.01
CA ILE A 40 -16.82 -1.36 -1.85
C ILE A 40 -18.18 -0.81 -2.29
N GLU A 41 -18.95 -0.21 -1.38
CA GLU A 41 -20.35 0.16 -1.67
C GLU A 41 -20.50 1.52 -2.37
N SER A 42 -19.42 2.29 -2.46
CA SER A 42 -19.37 3.56 -3.19
C SER A 42 -19.43 3.40 -4.71
N ASP A 43 -19.13 2.20 -5.23
CA ASP A 43 -19.25 1.89 -6.66
C ASP A 43 -20.68 1.49 -7.03
N THR A 44 -21.39 2.42 -7.67
CA THR A 44 -22.77 2.26 -8.15
C THR A 44 -22.88 2.03 -9.66
N THR A 45 -21.76 1.80 -10.35
CA THR A 45 -21.76 1.59 -11.81
C THR A 45 -22.55 0.34 -12.22
N THR A 46 -23.32 0.49 -13.30
CA THR A 46 -24.21 -0.54 -13.88
C THR A 46 -24.08 -0.66 -15.39
N ASP A 47 -23.25 0.14 -16.05
CA ASP A 47 -23.15 0.15 -17.51
C ASP A 47 -22.21 -0.94 -18.03
N SER A 48 -22.65 -1.63 -19.08
CA SER A 48 -21.91 -2.77 -19.64
C SER A 48 -20.56 -2.37 -20.24
N MET A 49 -20.45 -1.16 -20.81
CA MET A 49 -19.19 -0.70 -21.42
C MET A 49 -18.09 -0.52 -20.37
N THR A 50 -18.38 0.14 -19.25
CA THR A 50 -17.45 0.27 -18.13
C THR A 50 -17.11 -1.09 -17.54
N PHE A 51 -18.06 -2.02 -17.45
CA PHE A 51 -17.78 -3.38 -17.00
C PHE A 51 -16.71 -4.05 -17.86
N TYR A 52 -16.87 -4.09 -19.18
CA TYR A 52 -15.88 -4.70 -20.08
C TYR A 52 -14.52 -3.99 -20.02
N GLY A 53 -14.51 -2.65 -19.91
CA GLY A 53 -13.28 -1.89 -19.71
C GLY A 53 -12.55 -2.29 -18.43
N ARG A 54 -13.28 -2.40 -17.31
CA ARG A 54 -12.72 -2.84 -16.02
C ARG A 54 -12.22 -4.29 -16.08
N VAL A 55 -12.94 -5.19 -16.76
CA VAL A 55 -12.50 -6.57 -16.97
C VAL A 55 -11.19 -6.61 -17.76
N PHE A 56 -11.06 -5.83 -18.82
CA PHE A 56 -9.83 -5.72 -19.59
C PHE A 56 -8.66 -5.23 -18.74
N VAL A 57 -8.84 -4.12 -18.00
CA VAL A 57 -7.82 -3.58 -17.10
C VAL A 57 -7.43 -4.60 -16.03
N PHE A 58 -8.40 -5.26 -15.40
CA PHE A 58 -8.16 -6.26 -14.37
C PHE A 58 -7.41 -7.48 -14.92
N ALA A 59 -7.76 -7.96 -16.10
CA ALA A 59 -7.04 -9.07 -16.74
C ALA A 59 -5.57 -8.70 -17.01
N ALA A 60 -5.31 -7.48 -17.50
CA ALA A 60 -3.95 -6.99 -17.69
C ALA A 60 -3.18 -6.89 -16.37
N MET A 61 -3.82 -6.37 -15.31
CA MET A 61 -3.23 -6.30 -13.96
C MET A 61 -2.88 -7.69 -13.41
N VAL A 62 -3.78 -8.66 -13.53
CA VAL A 62 -3.54 -10.02 -13.04
C VAL A 62 -2.41 -10.68 -13.83
N TRP A 63 -2.43 -10.56 -15.17
CA TRP A 63 -1.38 -11.12 -16.01
C TRP A 63 0.00 -10.53 -15.68
N TRP A 64 0.10 -9.20 -15.63
CA TRP A 64 1.38 -8.54 -15.40
C TRP A 64 1.84 -8.62 -13.93
N GLY A 65 0.93 -8.44 -12.99
CA GLY A 65 1.23 -8.60 -11.56
C GLY A 65 1.61 -10.04 -11.20
N TRP A 66 1.02 -11.04 -11.86
CA TRP A 66 1.47 -12.43 -11.71
C TRP A 66 2.91 -12.62 -12.21
N LYS A 67 3.26 -12.01 -13.35
CA LYS A 67 4.64 -11.99 -13.85
C LYS A 67 5.60 -11.38 -12.82
N PHE A 68 5.24 -10.29 -12.16
CA PHE A 68 6.06 -9.72 -11.08
C PHE A 68 6.22 -10.68 -9.90
N ILE A 69 5.14 -11.34 -9.46
CA ILE A 69 5.18 -12.27 -8.30
C ILE A 69 6.09 -13.48 -8.55
N VAL A 70 6.05 -14.05 -9.75
CA VAL A 70 6.78 -15.31 -10.04
C VAL A 70 8.19 -15.10 -10.57
N THR A 71 8.55 -13.87 -10.93
CA THR A 71 9.89 -13.57 -11.43
C THR A 71 10.82 -13.32 -10.24
N PRO A 72 11.97 -14.01 -10.15
CA PRO A 72 12.91 -13.81 -9.06
C PRO A 72 13.40 -12.37 -8.99
N LEU A 73 13.60 -11.88 -7.77
CA LEU A 73 14.02 -10.49 -7.51
C LEU A 73 15.38 -10.18 -8.15
N GLU A 74 16.26 -11.16 -8.22
CA GLU A 74 17.63 -11.04 -8.72
C GLU A 74 17.68 -10.74 -10.22
N THR A 75 16.62 -11.01 -10.97
CA THR A 75 16.60 -10.71 -12.42
C THR A 75 16.32 -9.23 -12.71
N ASN A 76 16.00 -8.43 -11.69
CA ASN A 76 15.61 -7.02 -11.84
C ASN A 76 14.50 -6.77 -12.88
N TYR A 77 13.59 -7.74 -13.07
CA TYR A 77 12.56 -7.62 -14.11
C TYR A 77 11.63 -6.41 -13.91
N THR A 78 11.36 -6.05 -12.65
CA THR A 78 10.58 -4.86 -12.29
C THR A 78 11.31 -3.57 -12.69
N GLY A 79 12.60 -3.44 -12.36
CA GLY A 79 13.45 -2.30 -12.72
C GLY A 79 13.71 -2.14 -14.22
N GLU A 80 13.62 -3.21 -15.00
CA GLU A 80 13.71 -3.15 -16.47
C GLU A 80 12.34 -2.97 -17.15
N SER A 81 11.26 -2.93 -16.38
CA SER A 81 9.91 -2.86 -16.92
C SER A 81 9.53 -1.45 -17.37
N PHE A 82 8.50 -1.37 -18.23
CA PHE A 82 7.92 -0.08 -18.61
C PHE A 82 7.38 0.72 -17.40
N LEU A 83 6.92 0.04 -16.33
CA LEU A 83 6.43 0.74 -15.14
C LEU A 83 7.55 1.43 -14.37
N HIS A 84 8.77 0.89 -14.39
CA HIS A 84 9.92 1.57 -13.81
C HIS A 84 10.07 2.98 -14.41
N LEU A 85 9.96 3.13 -15.74
CA LEU A 85 10.01 4.43 -16.41
C LEU A 85 8.91 5.42 -15.98
N ILE A 86 7.75 4.90 -15.54
CA ILE A 86 6.67 5.71 -14.98
C ILE A 86 6.98 6.11 -13.52
N ASN A 87 7.63 5.24 -12.77
CA ASN A 87 8.03 5.47 -11.38
C ASN A 87 9.15 6.52 -11.26
N LEU A 88 10.09 6.52 -12.23
CA LEU A 88 11.29 7.36 -12.21
C LEU A 88 11.04 8.87 -12.00
N PRO A 89 10.12 9.55 -12.71
CA PRO A 89 9.83 10.96 -12.45
C PRO A 89 9.40 11.24 -11.00
N PHE A 90 8.69 10.30 -10.37
CA PHE A 90 8.28 10.44 -8.97
C PHE A 90 9.42 10.16 -8.00
N HIS A 91 10.35 9.28 -8.37
CA HIS A 91 11.60 9.09 -7.66
C HIS A 91 12.44 10.37 -7.69
N GLU A 92 12.73 10.92 -8.86
CA GLU A 92 13.51 12.16 -8.97
C GLU A 92 12.83 13.35 -8.29
N ALA A 93 11.51 13.50 -8.46
CA ALA A 93 10.75 14.52 -7.76
C ALA A 93 10.79 14.32 -6.24
N GLY A 94 10.80 13.07 -5.78
CA GLY A 94 10.94 12.69 -4.38
C GLY A 94 12.21 13.26 -3.75
N HIS A 95 13.36 13.14 -4.43
CA HIS A 95 14.60 13.75 -3.96
C HIS A 95 14.46 15.26 -3.73
N VAL A 96 13.84 15.97 -4.69
CA VAL A 96 13.64 17.42 -4.62
C VAL A 96 12.66 17.79 -3.50
N VAL A 97 11.53 17.10 -3.40
CA VAL A 97 10.48 17.37 -2.40
C VAL A 97 11.00 17.16 -0.98
N PHE A 98 11.83 16.13 -0.76
CA PHE A 98 12.35 15.81 0.57
C PHE A 98 13.69 16.47 0.90
N MET A 99 14.27 17.25 -0.03
CA MET A 99 15.51 18.00 0.16
C MET A 99 15.53 18.87 1.45
N PRO A 100 14.45 19.59 1.82
CA PRO A 100 14.45 20.43 3.02
C PRO A 100 14.64 19.66 4.34
N PHE A 101 14.47 18.33 4.35
CA PHE A 101 14.58 17.49 5.54
C PHE A 101 15.97 16.88 5.73
N GLY A 102 16.98 17.36 4.99
CA GLY A 102 18.38 16.96 5.13
C GLY A 102 18.78 15.77 4.26
N ARG A 103 20.08 15.45 4.22
CA ARG A 103 20.67 14.51 3.26
C ARG A 103 20.02 13.13 3.27
N PHE A 104 19.82 12.53 4.44
CA PHE A 104 19.20 11.21 4.56
C PHE A 104 17.81 11.20 3.92
N MET A 105 16.97 12.17 4.26
CA MET A 105 15.61 12.31 3.72
C MET A 105 15.60 12.69 2.25
N THR A 106 16.59 13.45 1.77
CA THR A 106 16.75 13.76 0.34
C THR A 106 16.94 12.45 -0.44
N ILE A 107 17.86 11.60 -0.02
CA ILE A 107 18.17 10.33 -0.70
C ILE A 107 17.00 9.34 -0.57
N LEU A 108 16.48 9.15 0.65
CA LEU A 108 15.29 8.33 0.89
C LEU A 108 14.05 8.86 0.14
N GLY A 109 14.02 10.17 -0.10
CA GLY A 109 12.98 10.89 -0.80
C GLY A 109 12.64 10.29 -2.15
N GLY A 110 13.62 9.72 -2.86
CA GLY A 110 13.38 9.07 -4.14
C GLY A 110 12.39 7.92 -4.03
N SER A 111 12.75 6.88 -3.27
CA SER A 111 11.87 5.74 -3.04
C SER A 111 10.56 6.13 -2.34
N LEU A 112 10.56 7.15 -1.47
CA LEU A 112 9.33 7.67 -0.87
C LEU A 112 8.42 8.31 -1.92
N GLY A 113 8.93 9.14 -2.82
CA GLY A 113 8.16 9.78 -3.88
C GLY A 113 7.50 8.75 -4.80
N GLN A 114 8.28 7.75 -5.20
CA GLN A 114 7.82 6.61 -5.99
C GLN A 114 6.65 5.86 -5.33
N ILE A 115 6.68 5.61 -4.02
CA ILE A 115 5.60 4.92 -3.29
C ILE A 115 4.43 5.85 -2.96
N LEU A 116 4.70 7.11 -2.62
CA LEU A 116 3.68 8.05 -2.18
C LEU A 116 2.73 8.43 -3.31
N MET A 117 3.21 8.55 -4.55
CA MET A 117 2.35 8.92 -5.67
C MET A 117 1.19 7.94 -5.89
N PRO A 118 1.41 6.62 -6.07
CA PRO A 118 0.30 5.68 -6.20
C PRO A 118 -0.59 5.63 -4.96
N LEU A 119 -0.05 5.82 -3.75
CA LEU A 119 -0.85 5.94 -2.52
C LEU A 119 -1.75 7.20 -2.51
N ILE A 120 -1.28 8.33 -3.04
CA ILE A 120 -2.08 9.55 -3.21
C ILE A 120 -3.18 9.31 -4.24
N CYS A 121 -2.89 8.61 -5.34
CA CYS A 121 -3.90 8.19 -6.31
C CYS A 121 -4.94 7.29 -5.65
N LEU A 122 -4.53 6.29 -4.86
CA LEU A 122 -5.41 5.40 -4.11
C LEU A 122 -6.35 6.19 -3.19
N GLY A 123 -5.80 7.09 -2.36
CA GLY A 123 -6.59 7.93 -1.48
C GLY A 123 -7.55 8.84 -2.25
N THR A 124 -7.10 9.40 -3.37
CA THR A 124 -7.92 10.26 -4.23
C THR A 124 -9.08 9.49 -4.85
N PHE A 125 -8.84 8.27 -5.33
CA PHE A 125 -9.88 7.42 -5.90
C PHE A 125 -10.92 7.02 -4.86
N LEU A 126 -10.50 6.73 -3.63
CA LEU A 126 -11.44 6.40 -2.55
C LEU A 126 -12.23 7.62 -2.05
N VAL A 127 -11.56 8.74 -1.79
CA VAL A 127 -12.18 9.86 -1.07
C VAL A 127 -12.92 10.80 -2.02
N LYS A 128 -12.25 11.20 -3.11
CA LYS A 128 -12.74 12.25 -4.01
C LYS A 128 -13.59 11.69 -5.16
N THR A 129 -13.09 10.68 -5.87
CA THR A 129 -13.81 10.16 -7.05
C THR A 129 -14.81 9.05 -6.71
N ARG A 130 -14.71 8.46 -5.51
CA ARG A 130 -15.56 7.33 -5.08
C ARG A 130 -15.47 6.15 -6.06
N ASP A 131 -14.26 5.87 -6.55
CA ASP A 131 -13.96 4.76 -7.46
C ASP A 131 -13.10 3.68 -6.78
N PRO A 132 -13.72 2.73 -6.07
CA PRO A 132 -13.05 1.55 -5.54
C PRO A 132 -12.23 0.73 -6.54
N PHE A 133 -12.68 0.66 -7.80
CA PHE A 133 -11.96 -0.09 -8.81
C PHE A 133 -10.64 0.62 -9.13
N GLY A 134 -10.68 1.92 -9.43
CA GLY A 134 -9.48 2.75 -9.61
C GLY A 134 -8.55 2.72 -8.38
N ALA A 135 -9.10 2.70 -7.17
CA ALA A 135 -8.31 2.53 -5.95
C ALA A 135 -7.57 1.18 -5.89
N SER A 136 -8.20 0.09 -6.34
CA SER A 136 -7.53 -1.22 -6.46
C SER A 136 -6.40 -1.20 -7.50
N VAL A 137 -6.56 -0.47 -8.61
CA VAL A 137 -5.51 -0.24 -9.62
C VAL A 137 -4.34 0.54 -9.01
N ALA A 138 -4.62 1.58 -8.22
CA ALA A 138 -3.57 2.34 -7.54
C ALA A 138 -2.85 1.52 -6.46
N LEU A 139 -3.55 0.60 -5.79
CA LEU A 139 -2.92 -0.36 -4.87
C LEU A 139 -1.99 -1.34 -5.62
N TRP A 140 -2.38 -1.78 -6.81
CA TRP A 140 -1.54 -2.60 -7.69
C TRP A 140 -0.27 -1.85 -8.10
N TRP A 141 -0.40 -0.57 -8.45
CA TRP A 141 0.76 0.27 -8.77
C TRP A 141 1.66 0.48 -7.54
N THR A 142 1.09 0.69 -6.34
CA THR A 142 1.86 0.76 -5.09
C THR A 142 2.65 -0.54 -4.84
N ALA A 143 2.01 -1.68 -5.06
CA ALA A 143 2.63 -3.00 -4.92
C ALA A 143 3.79 -3.17 -5.91
N GLU A 144 3.59 -2.81 -7.17
CA GLU A 144 4.64 -2.82 -8.19
C GLU A 144 5.80 -1.91 -7.81
N SER A 145 5.54 -0.67 -7.36
CA SER A 145 6.59 0.27 -6.95
C SER A 145 7.47 -0.29 -5.82
N LEU A 146 6.90 -1.04 -4.87
CA LEU A 146 7.68 -1.72 -3.84
C LEU A 146 8.55 -2.84 -4.43
N MET A 147 7.99 -3.63 -5.35
CA MET A 147 8.72 -4.71 -6.02
C MET A 147 9.80 -4.17 -6.99
N ASP A 148 9.64 -2.96 -7.50
CA ASP A 148 10.60 -2.21 -8.31
C ASP A 148 11.78 -1.69 -7.48
N ILE A 149 11.51 -1.22 -6.26
CA ILE A 149 12.55 -0.79 -5.31
C ILE A 149 13.36 -1.99 -4.76
N ALA A 150 12.76 -3.19 -4.67
CA ALA A 150 13.37 -4.31 -3.97
C ALA A 150 14.71 -4.80 -4.57
N PRO A 151 14.87 -5.00 -5.89
CA PRO A 151 16.18 -5.26 -6.51
C PRO A 151 17.21 -4.16 -6.23
N TYR A 152 16.77 -2.89 -6.22
CA TYR A 152 17.63 -1.75 -5.94
C TYR A 152 18.12 -1.72 -4.49
N ILE A 153 17.31 -2.18 -3.52
CA ILE A 153 17.76 -2.45 -2.15
C ILE A 153 18.76 -3.60 -2.14
N ASN A 154 18.47 -4.67 -2.87
CA ASN A 154 19.27 -5.90 -2.89
C ASN A 154 20.67 -5.68 -3.44
N ASP A 155 20.82 -4.72 -4.34
CA ASP A 155 22.07 -4.32 -4.97
C ASP A 155 22.92 -3.38 -4.10
N ALA A 156 22.44 -2.93 -2.93
CA ALA A 156 23.09 -1.87 -2.16
C ALA A 156 24.56 -2.12 -1.81
N ARG A 157 25.01 -3.37 -1.65
CA ARG A 157 26.45 -3.70 -1.51
C ARG A 157 27.13 -4.04 -2.83
N ALA A 158 26.41 -4.65 -3.75
CA ALA A 158 26.96 -5.15 -5.01
C ALA A 158 27.22 -4.00 -5.99
N LEU A 159 26.32 -3.01 -6.05
CA LEU A 159 26.39 -1.82 -6.91
C LEU A 159 26.46 -2.15 -8.41
N ASP A 160 25.87 -3.28 -8.82
CA ASP A 160 25.92 -3.81 -10.18
C ASP A 160 24.79 -3.31 -11.08
N LEU A 161 23.70 -2.77 -10.51
CA LEU A 161 22.58 -2.28 -11.31
C LEU A 161 22.94 -1.02 -12.10
N MET A 162 22.48 -0.99 -13.35
CA MET A 162 22.58 0.18 -14.23
C MET A 162 21.62 1.27 -13.76
N LEU A 163 22.13 2.47 -13.51
CA LEU A 163 21.35 3.64 -13.12
C LEU A 163 20.83 4.40 -14.36
N ILE A 164 19.90 5.35 -14.16
CA ILE A 164 19.36 6.23 -15.22
C ILE A 164 20.46 6.92 -16.04
N GLY A 165 21.61 7.21 -15.42
CA GLY A 165 22.75 7.86 -16.07
C GLY A 165 23.54 6.96 -17.04
N GLY A 166 23.18 5.68 -17.19
CA GLY A 166 23.95 4.70 -17.97
C GLY A 166 25.27 4.30 -17.30
N VAL A 167 25.35 4.46 -15.98
CA VAL A 167 26.48 4.09 -15.13
C VAL A 167 25.99 3.23 -13.97
N THR A 168 26.86 2.41 -13.41
CA THR A 168 26.59 1.61 -12.21
C THR A 168 26.97 2.37 -10.94
N GLY A 169 26.47 1.90 -9.78
CA GLY A 169 26.88 2.45 -8.48
C GLY A 169 28.38 2.30 -8.18
N LYS A 170 29.08 1.38 -8.85
CA LYS A 170 30.55 1.22 -8.76
C LYS A 170 31.32 2.36 -9.43
N GLU A 171 30.70 3.01 -10.42
CA GLU A 171 31.28 4.09 -11.21
C GLU A 171 30.97 5.47 -10.60
N THR A 172 30.18 5.50 -9.52
CA THR A 172 29.80 6.69 -8.75
C THR A 172 30.12 6.50 -7.26
N ASP A 173 29.76 7.47 -6.42
CA ASP A 173 29.84 7.35 -4.95
C ASP A 173 28.72 6.44 -4.38
N GLY A 174 28.41 5.32 -5.06
CA GLY A 174 27.27 4.46 -4.79
C GLY A 174 25.95 5.00 -5.35
N HIS A 175 24.86 4.35 -4.97
CA HIS A 175 23.49 4.73 -5.30
C HIS A 175 22.65 4.95 -4.03
N ASP A 176 21.36 5.27 -4.16
CA ASP A 176 20.53 5.72 -3.02
C ASP A 176 20.51 4.73 -1.87
N TRP A 177 20.18 3.46 -2.15
CA TRP A 177 20.09 2.44 -1.11
C TRP A 177 21.43 2.04 -0.50
N ASN A 178 22.54 2.11 -1.25
CA ASN A 178 23.87 2.00 -0.65
C ASN A 178 24.08 3.09 0.40
N ASN A 179 23.78 4.35 0.05
CA ASN A 179 23.93 5.48 0.95
C ASN A 179 22.98 5.39 2.16
N ILE A 180 21.70 5.09 1.95
CA ILE A 180 20.68 4.96 3.02
C ILE A 180 21.11 3.90 4.03
N LEU A 181 21.51 2.71 3.56
CA LEU A 181 21.86 1.61 4.46
C LEU A 181 23.21 1.84 5.14
N THR A 182 24.16 2.48 4.46
CA THR A 182 25.45 2.88 5.06
C THR A 182 25.23 3.90 6.18
N MET A 183 24.46 4.96 5.92
CA MET A 183 24.13 5.99 6.92
C MET A 183 23.37 5.42 8.12
N SER A 184 22.60 4.36 7.90
CA SER A 184 21.80 3.69 8.95
C SER A 184 22.56 2.58 9.68
N GLY A 185 23.78 2.23 9.26
CA GLY A 185 24.51 1.08 9.79
C GLY A 185 23.86 -0.28 9.49
N LEU A 186 23.05 -0.35 8.43
CA LEU A 186 22.26 -1.53 8.03
C LEU A 186 22.70 -2.12 6.69
N LEU A 187 23.89 -1.77 6.19
CA LEU A 187 24.35 -2.20 4.86
C LEU A 187 24.36 -3.72 4.66
N GLU A 188 24.68 -4.49 5.70
CA GLU A 188 24.66 -5.96 5.67
C GLU A 188 23.24 -6.57 5.63
N TRP A 189 22.20 -5.76 5.84
CA TRP A 189 20.80 -6.19 5.83
C TRP A 189 20.11 -6.01 4.48
N ASP A 190 20.81 -5.50 3.47
CA ASP A 190 20.31 -5.27 2.10
C ASP A 190 19.42 -6.40 1.56
N HIS A 191 19.89 -7.65 1.53
CA HIS A 191 19.12 -8.79 1.00
C HIS A 191 17.87 -9.09 1.82
N ARG A 192 17.93 -8.95 3.15
CA ARG A 192 16.77 -9.18 4.03
C ARG A 192 15.72 -8.10 3.86
N LEU A 193 16.16 -6.84 3.75
CA LEU A 193 15.28 -5.69 3.52
C LEU A 193 14.67 -5.76 2.12
N ALA A 194 15.44 -6.14 1.10
CA ALA A 194 14.93 -6.37 -0.24
C ALA A 194 13.83 -7.44 -0.27
N GLN A 195 14.08 -8.61 0.36
CA GLN A 195 13.07 -9.67 0.43
C GLN A 195 11.82 -9.22 1.20
N LEU A 196 11.99 -8.48 2.31
CA LEU A 196 10.87 -7.93 3.05
C LEU A 196 10.03 -6.98 2.19
N THR A 197 10.68 -6.04 1.50
CA THR A 197 10.02 -5.09 0.59
C THR A 197 9.28 -5.80 -0.53
N SER A 198 9.93 -6.80 -1.16
CA SER A 198 9.31 -7.63 -2.19
C SER A 198 8.09 -8.40 -1.67
N ASN A 199 8.19 -9.02 -0.49
CA ASN A 199 7.08 -9.74 0.13
C ASN A 199 5.89 -8.83 0.47
N ILE A 200 6.15 -7.61 0.97
CA ILE A 200 5.10 -6.61 1.19
C ILE A 200 4.44 -6.25 -0.14
N GLY A 201 5.23 -6.03 -1.19
CA GLY A 201 4.74 -5.81 -2.55
C GLY A 201 3.83 -6.94 -3.02
N ILE A 202 4.24 -8.20 -2.89
CA ILE A 202 3.43 -9.38 -3.25
C ILE A 202 2.11 -9.40 -2.47
N LEU A 203 2.13 -9.14 -1.16
CA LEU A 203 0.90 -9.12 -0.36
C LEU A 203 -0.07 -8.03 -0.82
N LEU A 204 0.43 -6.84 -1.12
CA LEU A 204 -0.39 -5.73 -1.64
C LEU A 204 -0.91 -6.02 -3.06
N MET A 205 -0.11 -6.69 -3.89
CA MET A 205 -0.48 -7.13 -5.24
C MET A 205 -1.68 -8.09 -5.16
N LEU A 206 -1.59 -9.12 -4.31
CA LEU A 206 -2.67 -10.07 -4.08
C LEU A 206 -3.92 -9.41 -3.48
N ALA A 207 -3.74 -8.45 -2.56
CA ALA A 207 -4.83 -7.68 -2.00
C ALA A 207 -5.55 -6.84 -3.08
N SER A 208 -4.80 -6.25 -4.02
CA SER A 208 -5.37 -5.54 -5.16
C SER A 208 -6.19 -6.48 -6.06
N PHE A 209 -5.68 -7.66 -6.39
CA PHE A 209 -6.42 -8.65 -7.20
C PHE A 209 -7.74 -9.05 -6.53
N LEU A 210 -7.69 -9.36 -5.23
CA LEU A 210 -8.88 -9.71 -4.48
C LEU A 210 -9.89 -8.56 -4.48
N TRP A 211 -9.42 -7.34 -4.24
CA TRP A 211 -10.28 -6.17 -4.18
C TRP A 211 -10.93 -5.85 -5.53
N GLY A 212 -10.14 -5.74 -6.60
CA GLY A 212 -10.64 -5.51 -7.95
C GLY A 212 -11.61 -6.60 -8.42
N GLY A 213 -11.32 -7.87 -8.09
CA GLY A 213 -12.18 -9.00 -8.38
C GLY A 213 -13.53 -8.94 -7.65
N ILE A 214 -13.55 -8.52 -6.38
CA ILE A 214 -14.79 -8.30 -5.61
C ILE A 214 -15.64 -7.20 -6.27
N ILE A 215 -15.02 -6.10 -6.69
CA ILE A 215 -15.73 -4.99 -7.35
C ILE A 215 -16.33 -5.45 -8.68
N LEU A 216 -15.55 -6.16 -9.51
CA LEU A 216 -16.02 -6.70 -10.77
C LEU A 216 -17.17 -7.70 -10.60
N LEU A 217 -17.07 -8.62 -9.64
CA LEU A 217 -18.13 -9.58 -9.37
C LEU A 217 -19.44 -8.89 -8.98
N ARG A 218 -19.36 -7.79 -8.22
CA ARG A 218 -20.54 -6.99 -7.86
C ARG A 218 -21.11 -6.24 -9.06
N HIS A 219 -20.26 -5.64 -9.88
CA HIS A 219 -20.70 -4.98 -11.11
C HIS A 219 -21.40 -5.98 -12.04
N TYR A 220 -20.85 -7.19 -12.20
CA TYR A 220 -21.47 -8.25 -12.98
C TYR A 220 -22.87 -8.62 -12.48
N ARG A 221 -23.07 -8.75 -11.16
CA ARG A 221 -24.40 -9.04 -10.59
C ARG A 221 -25.41 -7.94 -10.91
N ARG A 222 -25.00 -6.67 -10.82
CA ARG A 222 -25.85 -5.51 -11.16
C ARG A 222 -26.21 -5.41 -12.64
N LEU A 223 -25.48 -6.08 -13.54
CA LEU A 223 -25.84 -6.12 -14.96
C LEU A 223 -27.01 -7.07 -15.25
N GLY A 224 -27.27 -8.02 -14.35
CA GLY A 224 -28.36 -8.99 -14.48
C GLY A 224 -29.64 -8.63 -13.72
N ASP A 225 -29.58 -7.57 -12.91
CA ASP A 225 -30.72 -6.98 -12.18
C ASP A 225 -31.39 -5.88 -13.03
#